data_AF-A0A524G2P2-F1
#
_entry.id   AF-A0A524G2P2-F1
#
_cell.length_a   1.000
_cell.length_b   1.000
_cell.length_c   1.000
_cell.angle_alpha   90.00
_cell.angle_beta   90.00
_cell.angle_gamma   90.00
#
_symmetry.space_group_name_H-M   'P 1'
#
loop_
_entity.id
_entity.type
_entity.pdbx_description
1 polymer ?
#
loop_
_entity_poly.entity_id
_entity_poly.type
_entity_poly.pdbx_seq_one_letter_code
_entity_poly.pdbx_strand_id
1 'polypeptide(L)'
;MDDTKSGFEGIGPWIAVGSELPCSVIALLLVGQIIGASAGGASGATLGAVLGAIFGFVLGVYGVYKTIGYLEQIEQKSRSSPVYMPPMDEIMEDVVFDLDDDPCEQSNQ
;
A
#
# COMPACT_ATOMS: atom_id res chain seq x y z
N MET A 1 26.33 -24.31 5.43
CA MET A 1 26.18 -23.13 6.30
C MET A 1 25.43 -22.09 5.50
N ASP A 2 24.11 -22.14 5.54
CA ASP A 2 23.21 -21.24 4.79
C ASP A 2 21.99 -21.00 5.71
N ASP A 3 22.24 -20.32 6.84
CA ASP A 3 21.27 -20.09 7.93
C ASP A 3 20.85 -18.60 8.02
N THR A 4 21.20 -17.76 7.04
CA THR A 4 20.99 -16.30 7.14
C THR A 4 19.76 -15.80 6.38
N LYS A 5 19.09 -16.63 5.58
CA LYS A 5 17.99 -16.18 4.68
C LYS A 5 16.59 -16.13 5.32
N SER A 6 16.38 -16.71 6.50
CA SER A 6 15.05 -16.75 7.17
C SER A 6 14.80 -15.62 8.18
N GLY A 7 15.78 -14.74 8.44
CA GLY A 7 15.67 -13.76 9.53
C GLY A 7 14.87 -12.49 9.21
N PHE A 8 14.65 -12.16 7.93
CA PHE A 8 14.09 -10.85 7.53
C PHE A 8 12.64 -10.90 7.03
N GLU A 9 12.11 -12.07 6.69
CA GLU A 9 10.78 -12.23 6.08
C GLU A 9 9.63 -11.84 7.03
N GLY A 10 9.91 -11.78 8.34
CA GLY A 10 8.96 -11.33 9.36
C GLY A 10 9.15 -9.89 9.84
N ILE A 11 10.23 -9.17 9.47
CA ILE A 11 10.56 -7.87 10.06
C ILE A 11 9.75 -6.71 9.46
N GLY A 12 9.33 -6.85 8.21
CA GLY A 12 8.56 -5.83 7.47
C GLY A 12 7.29 -5.39 8.20
N PRO A 13 6.43 -6.34 8.64
CA PRO A 13 5.27 -6.05 9.49
C PRO A 13 5.61 -5.22 10.73
N TRP A 14 6.67 -5.59 11.47
CA TRP A 14 7.04 -4.91 12.71
C TRP A 14 7.55 -3.48 12.47
N ILE A 15 8.22 -3.22 11.35
CA ILE A 15 8.63 -1.86 10.97
C ILE A 15 7.42 -0.99 10.64
N ALA A 16 6.44 -1.52 9.89
CA ALA A 16 5.20 -0.81 9.58
C ALA A 16 4.38 -0.52 10.85
N VAL A 17 4.28 -1.51 11.75
CA VAL A 17 3.69 -1.34 13.08
C VAL A 17 4.41 -0.24 13.86
N GLY A 18 5.74 -0.22 13.84
CA GLY A 18 6.56 0.74 14.58
C GLY A 18 6.41 2.20 14.13
N SER A 19 6.12 2.46 12.85
CA SER A 19 5.94 3.81 12.33
C SER A 19 4.48 4.30 12.34
N GLU A 20 3.51 3.41 12.08
CA GLU A 20 2.09 3.80 11.96
C GLU A 20 1.33 3.78 13.30
N LEU A 21 1.69 2.90 14.23
CA LEU A 21 1.02 2.85 15.54
C LEU A 21 1.19 4.14 16.35
N PRO A 22 2.39 4.75 16.48
CA PRO A 22 2.53 5.96 17.26
C PRO A 22 1.66 7.10 16.70
N CYS A 23 1.58 7.21 15.37
CA CYS A 23 0.81 8.25 14.70
C CYS A 23 -0.70 8.11 14.96
N SER A 24 -1.25 6.92 14.73
CA SER A 24 -2.68 6.64 14.93
C SER A 24 -3.11 6.81 16.39
N VAL A 25 -2.27 6.39 17.35
CA VAL A 25 -2.52 6.58 18.78
C VAL A 25 -2.54 8.05 19.16
N ILE A 26 -1.53 8.83 18.75
CA ILE A 26 -1.44 10.27 19.10
C ILE A 26 -2.60 11.04 18.46
N ALA A 27 -2.94 10.75 17.20
CA ALA A 27 -4.03 11.41 16.51
C ALA A 27 -5.37 11.19 17.22
N LEU A 28 -5.72 9.94 17.55
CA LEU A 28 -6.98 9.66 18.22
C LEU A 28 -7.00 10.05 19.69
N LEU A 29 -5.85 10.06 20.37
CA LEU A 29 -5.73 10.62 21.71
C LEU A 29 -6.14 12.11 21.70
N LEU A 30 -5.59 12.91 20.78
CA LEU A 30 -5.91 14.34 20.67
C LEU A 30 -7.36 14.58 20.28
N VAL A 31 -7.88 13.83 19.30
CA VAL A 31 -9.30 13.89 18.91
C VAL A 31 -10.19 13.54 20.09
N GLY A 32 -9.87 12.47 20.81
CA GLY A 32 -10.59 12.04 22.01
C GLY A 32 -10.56 13.10 23.11
N GLN A 33 -9.42 13.75 23.34
CA GLN A 33 -9.31 14.86 24.29
C GLN A 33 -10.23 16.01 23.95
N ILE A 34 -10.26 16.44 22.68
CA ILE A 34 -11.09 17.56 22.23
C ILE A 34 -12.58 17.22 22.40
N ILE A 35 -13.00 16.06 21.91
CA ILE A 35 -14.40 15.61 22.02
C ILE A 35 -14.81 15.47 23.49
N GLY A 36 -13.94 14.85 24.30
CA GLY A 36 -14.17 14.68 25.72
C GLY A 36 -14.26 16.01 26.48
N ALA A 37 -13.39 16.97 26.15
CA ALA A 37 -13.43 18.31 26.72
C ALA A 37 -14.74 19.02 26.39
N SER A 38 -15.23 18.88 25.15
CA SER A 38 -16.51 19.45 24.74
C SER A 38 -17.71 18.86 25.47
N ALA A 39 -17.67 17.57 25.82
CA ALA A 39 -18.80 16.88 26.47
C ALA A 39 -18.80 16.99 28.01
N GLY A 40 -17.62 17.01 28.65
CA GLY A 40 -17.49 16.89 30.11
C GLY A 40 -16.44 17.80 30.73
N GLY A 41 -15.97 18.82 30.00
CA GLY A 41 -14.93 19.73 30.47
C GLY A 41 -13.62 19.01 30.78
N ALA A 42 -12.91 19.44 31.83
CA ALA A 42 -11.60 18.88 32.17
C ALA A 42 -11.62 17.37 32.47
N SER A 43 -12.66 16.88 33.14
CA SER A 43 -12.80 15.44 33.43
C SER A 43 -13.19 14.63 32.19
N GLY A 44 -13.95 15.23 31.27
CA GLY A 44 -14.25 14.60 29.99
C GLY A 44 -13.03 14.51 29.09
N ALA A 45 -12.13 15.50 29.13
CA ALA A 45 -10.91 15.52 28.33
C ALA A 45 -9.98 14.33 28.64
N THR A 46 -9.79 13.97 29.90
CA THR A 46 -8.95 12.84 30.30
C THR A 46 -9.58 11.50 29.90
N LEU A 47 -10.88 11.32 30.14
CA LEU A 47 -11.62 10.12 29.69
C LEU A 47 -11.59 9.98 28.17
N GLY A 48 -11.82 11.08 27.46
CA GLY A 48 -11.72 11.15 26.01
C GLY A 48 -10.32 10.81 25.50
N ALA A 49 -9.26 11.28 26.16
CA ALA A 49 -7.88 10.93 25.83
C ALA A 49 -7.62 9.42 25.92
N VAL A 50 -8.08 8.80 27.02
CA VAL A 50 -7.88 7.36 27.27
C VAL A 50 -8.62 6.53 26.23
N LEU A 51 -9.90 6.86 25.99
CA LEU A 51 -10.68 6.18 24.95
C LEU A 51 -10.04 6.39 23.56
N GLY A 52 -9.65 7.62 23.24
CA GLY A 52 -8.96 7.96 22.00
C GLY A 52 -7.68 7.16 21.80
N ALA A 53 -6.84 7.03 22.82
CA ALA A 53 -5.61 6.25 22.75
C ALA A 53 -5.88 4.75 22.53
N ILE A 54 -6.88 4.19 23.21
CA ILE A 54 -7.28 2.78 23.03
C ILE A 54 -7.79 2.54 21.60
N PHE A 55 -8.69 3.41 21.11
CA PHE A 55 -9.19 3.31 19.75
C PHE A 55 -8.07 3.51 18.72
N GLY A 56 -7.16 4.45 18.96
CA GLY A 56 -5.99 4.69 18.11
C GLY A 56 -5.10 3.47 18.00
N PHE A 57 -4.85 2.80 19.13
CA PHE A 57 -4.07 1.56 19.16
C PHE A 57 -4.77 0.43 18.39
N VAL A 58 -6.06 0.18 18.66
CA VAL A 58 -6.82 -0.90 18.01
C VAL A 58 -6.94 -0.65 16.50
N LEU A 59 -7.31 0.57 16.09
CA LEU A 59 -7.44 0.91 14.68
C LEU A 59 -6.09 0.94 13.96
N GLY A 60 -5.03 1.37 14.63
CA GLY A 60 -3.67 1.31 14.11
C GLY A 60 -3.22 -0.12 13.84
N VAL A 61 -3.37 -1.02 14.82
CA VAL A 61 -3.00 -2.44 14.67
C VAL A 61 -3.83 -3.10 13.57
N TYR A 62 -5.14 -2.84 13.56
CA TYR A 62 -6.03 -3.37 12.53
C TYR A 62 -5.69 -2.84 11.13
N GLY A 63 -5.36 -1.55 11.02
CA GLY A 63 -4.93 -0.91 9.78
C GLY A 63 -3.68 -1.58 9.22
N VAL A 64 -2.64 -1.72 10.04
CA VAL A 64 -1.39 -2.38 9.64
C VAL A 64 -1.64 -3.84 9.23
N TYR A 65 -2.41 -4.59 10.03
CA TYR A 65 -2.79 -5.97 9.70
C TYR A 65 -3.46 -6.08 8.32
N LYS A 66 -4.41 -5.19 8.04
CA LYS A 66 -5.17 -5.20 6.78
C LYS A 66 -4.32 -4.74 5.60
N THR A 67 -3.41 -3.79 5.80
CA THR A 67 -2.47 -3.31 4.77
C THR A 67 -1.48 -4.41 4.38
N ILE A 68 -0.92 -5.14 5.34
CA ILE A 68 -0.03 -6.28 5.08
C ILE A 68 -0.75 -7.35 4.26
N GLY A 69 -1.94 -7.76 4.68
CA GLY A 69 -2.71 -8.78 3.96
C GLY A 69 -3.13 -8.32 2.55
N TYR A 70 -3.35 -7.02 2.33
CA TYR A 70 -3.62 -6.47 1.00
C TYR A 70 -2.37 -6.49 0.11
N LEU A 71 -1.21 -6.16 0.67
CA LEU A 71 0.06 -6.16 -0.07
C LEU A 71 0.45 -7.58 -0.51
N GLU A 72 0.26 -8.57 0.37
CA GLU A 72 0.52 -9.97 0.08
C GLU A 72 -0.37 -10.51 -1.05
N GLN A 73 -1.65 -10.11 -1.08
CA GLN A 73 -2.55 -10.43 -2.20
C GLN A 73 -2.10 -9.82 -3.53
N ILE A 74 -1.59 -8.58 -3.51
CA ILE A 74 -1.06 -7.93 -4.72
C ILE A 74 0.20 -8.65 -5.20
N GLU A 75 1.11 -8.98 -4.29
CA GLU A 75 2.36 -9.65 -4.62
C GLU A 75 2.10 -11.03 -5.22
N GLN A 76 1.20 -11.81 -4.62
CA GLN A 76 0.81 -13.12 -5.16
C GLN A 76 0.20 -13.00 -6.57
N LYS A 77 -0.63 -11.97 -6.80
CA LYS A 77 -1.20 -11.71 -8.13
C LYS A 77 -0.12 -11.28 -9.14
N SER A 78 0.82 -10.42 -8.72
CA SER A 78 1.94 -10.00 -9.58
C SER A 78 2.87 -11.15 -9.91
N ARG A 79 3.13 -12.07 -8.97
CA ARG A 79 3.97 -13.26 -9.20
C ARG A 79 3.32 -14.27 -10.14
N SER A 80 1.99 -14.22 -10.26
CA SER A 80 1.21 -15.04 -11.19
C SER A 80 1.16 -14.47 -12.61
N SER A 81 1.57 -13.21 -12.83
CA SER A 81 1.76 -12.69 -14.18
C SER A 81 3.14 -13.12 -14.66
N PRO A 82 3.26 -14.11 -15.56
CA PRO A 82 4.55 -14.41 -16.15
C PRO A 82 5.05 -13.14 -16.83
N VAL A 83 6.29 -12.74 -16.51
CA VAL A 83 7.04 -11.81 -17.36
C VAL A 83 7.13 -12.51 -18.71
N TYR A 84 6.32 -12.08 -19.67
CA TYR A 84 6.36 -12.59 -21.03
C TYR A 84 7.76 -12.29 -21.57
N MET A 85 8.58 -13.33 -21.65
CA MET A 85 9.84 -13.28 -22.36
C MET A 85 9.57 -13.87 -23.74
N PRO A 86 9.48 -13.04 -24.79
CA PRO A 86 9.22 -13.53 -26.14
C PRO A 86 10.34 -14.51 -26.53
N PRO A 87 10.01 -15.56 -27.30
CA PRO A 87 11.01 -16.46 -27.83
C PRO A 87 11.87 -15.73 -28.88
N MET A 88 13.09 -16.22 -29.10
CA MET A 88 14.12 -15.50 -29.89
C MET A 88 13.67 -15.17 -31.33
N ASP A 89 12.79 -15.97 -31.89
CA ASP A 89 12.16 -15.80 -33.20
C ASP A 89 11.30 -14.54 -33.30
N GLU A 90 10.55 -14.20 -32.25
CA GLU A 90 9.69 -13.01 -32.21
C GLU A 90 10.51 -11.72 -32.01
N ILE A 91 11.72 -11.83 -31.45
CA ILE A 91 12.66 -10.70 -31.25
C ILE A 91 13.38 -10.34 -32.55
N MET A 92 13.61 -11.34 -33.42
CA MET A 92 14.31 -11.15 -34.70
C MET A 92 13.35 -10.94 -35.88
N GLU A 93 12.05 -10.90 -35.63
CA GLU A 93 11.07 -10.47 -36.62
C GLU A 93 11.21 -8.96 -36.85
N ASP A 94 11.35 -8.55 -38.11
CA ASP A 94 11.39 -7.14 -38.47
C ASP A 94 10.04 -6.50 -38.12
N VAL A 95 10.06 -5.45 -37.29
CA VAL A 95 8.85 -4.73 -36.85
C VAL A 95 8.25 -4.02 -38.06
N VAL A 96 7.26 -4.64 -38.69
CA VAL A 96 6.46 -4.00 -39.74
C VAL A 96 5.44 -3.10 -39.03
N PHE A 97 5.73 -1.81 -38.99
CA PHE A 97 4.71 -0.83 -38.64
C PHE A 97 3.76 -0.74 -39.83
N ASP A 98 2.53 -1.21 -39.66
CA ASP A 98 1.41 -0.83 -40.52
C ASP A 98 1.17 0.67 -40.30
N LEU A 99 1.98 1.49 -40.96
CA LEU A 99 1.61 2.87 -41.24
C LEU A 99 0.52 2.74 -42.29
N ASP A 100 -0.71 3.07 -41.91
CA ASP A 100 -1.78 3.31 -42.88
C ASP A 100 -1.22 4.30 -43.92
N ASP A 101 -0.83 3.79 -45.09
CA ASP A 101 -0.43 4.60 -46.22
C ASP A 101 -1.68 5.37 -46.65
N ASP A 102 -1.90 6.56 -46.09
CA ASP A 102 -2.86 7.53 -46.62
C ASP A 102 -2.49 7.74 -48.10
N PRO A 103 -3.33 7.28 -49.05
CA PRO A 103 -3.03 7.47 -50.45
C PRO A 103 -3.24 8.96 -50.75
N CYS A 104 -2.15 9.73 -50.80
CA CYS A 104 -2.16 11.00 -51.50
C CYS A 104 -2.51 10.71 -52.96
N GLU A 105 -3.81 10.84 -53.24
CA GLU A 105 -4.45 10.73 -54.54
C GLU A 105 -3.64 11.44 -55.63
N GLN A 106 -3.46 10.73 -56.74
CA GLN A 106 -3.09 11.31 -58.02
C GLN A 106 -4.09 12.44 -58.37
N SER A 107 -3.59 13.64 -58.70
CA SER A 107 -4.32 14.51 -59.61
C SER A 107 -3.41 14.98 -60.73
N ASN A 108 -3.66 14.40 -61.92
CA ASN A 108 -3.15 14.83 -63.21
C ASN A 108 -3.45 16.31 -63.49
N GLN A 109 -2.45 17.10 -63.88
CA GLN A 109 -2.40 17.92 -65.11
C GLN A 109 -1.08 18.67 -65.24
#